data_AF-A0A956J1A9-F1
#
_entry.id   AF-A0A956J1A9-F1
#
_cell.length_a   1.000
_cell.length_b   1.000
_cell.length_c   1.000
_cell.angle_alpha   90.00
_cell.angle_beta   90.00
_cell.angle_gamma   90.00
#
_symmetry.space_group_name_H-M   'P 1'
#
loop_
_entity.id
_entity.type
_entity.pdbx_description
1 polymer ?
#
loop_
_entity_poly.entity_id
_entity_poly.type
_entity_poly.pdbx_seq_one_letter_code
_entity_poly.pdbx_strand_id
1 'polypeptide(L)'
;GAAPERLSLRSTRFLPENAEEILGSVDLVLEGSDNFATKFLAADACHLAGVPLVHGAAIRWQATAWLVAPEGRPCYRCLFEDLPRGAQQNCDSAGVMGPVVGLAGALMAELALRWLNGDSRAAGVVWTYDGRTDRLRKVEVAARAGCTLCGRQPTILDTREARYLDPLAGTCGQTSGVEAGNVS
;
A
#
# COMPACT_ATOMS: atom_id res chain seq x y z
N GLY A 1 19.98 23.08 -10.44
CA GLY A 1 20.66 22.62 -9.22
C GLY A 1 20.32 21.16 -9.05
N ALA A 2 21.31 20.28 -9.05
CA ALA A 2 21.07 18.84 -8.99
C ALA A 2 20.45 18.48 -7.63
N ALA A 3 19.26 17.90 -7.65
CA ALA A 3 18.63 17.30 -6.48
C ALA A 3 19.49 16.12 -5.98
N PRO A 4 19.48 15.80 -4.68
CA PRO A 4 20.13 14.59 -4.21
C PRO A 4 19.32 13.38 -4.70
N GLU A 5 19.77 12.72 -5.77
CA GLU A 5 19.34 11.36 -6.13
C GLU A 5 19.96 10.36 -5.14
N ARG A 6 19.52 10.42 -3.88
CA ARG A 6 19.96 9.50 -2.84
C ARG A 6 18.92 8.39 -2.72
N LEU A 7 19.22 7.24 -3.32
CA LEU A 7 18.51 6.00 -3.03
C LEU A 7 19.05 5.43 -1.71
N SER A 8 18.20 5.33 -0.70
CA SER A 8 18.51 4.61 0.54
C SER A 8 17.73 3.30 0.59
N LEU A 9 18.41 2.18 0.43
CA LEU A 9 17.80 0.87 0.61
C LEU A 9 17.70 0.55 2.11
N ARG A 10 16.50 0.16 2.56
CA ARG A 10 16.26 -0.42 3.88
C ARG A 10 15.89 -1.88 3.72
N SER A 11 16.81 -2.80 4.04
CA SER A 11 16.55 -4.24 4.00
C SER A 11 15.86 -4.70 5.29
N THR A 12 14.69 -4.15 5.58
CA THR A 12 13.86 -4.49 6.75
C THR A 12 12.41 -4.66 6.33
N ARG A 13 11.63 -5.44 7.09
CA ARG A 13 10.18 -5.52 6.91
C ARG A 13 9.52 -4.27 7.47
N PHE A 14 8.51 -3.76 6.79
CA PHE A 14 7.66 -2.72 7.34
C PHE A 14 6.69 -3.36 8.34
N LEU A 15 6.86 -3.05 9.63
CA LEU A 15 6.17 -3.68 10.75
C LEU A 15 5.65 -2.61 11.72
N PRO A 16 4.62 -2.91 12.53
CA PRO A 16 4.09 -2.03 13.58
C PRO A 16 5.14 -1.25 14.36
N GLU A 17 6.18 -1.95 14.83
CA GLU A 17 7.22 -1.47 15.72
C GLU A 17 8.22 -0.52 15.06
N ASN A 18 8.32 -0.52 13.73
CA ASN A 18 9.24 0.35 13.00
C ASN A 18 8.54 1.36 12.07
N ALA A 19 7.20 1.29 11.97
CA ALA A 19 6.43 2.13 11.08
C ALA A 19 6.61 3.63 11.40
N GLU A 20 6.51 4.01 12.68
CA GLU A 20 6.63 5.41 13.10
C GLU A 20 8.01 6.02 12.77
N GLU A 21 9.09 5.30 13.09
CA GLU A 21 10.46 5.73 12.78
C GLU A 21 10.65 5.91 11.26
N ILE A 22 10.18 4.94 10.48
CA ILE A 22 10.32 4.97 9.02
C ILE A 22 9.55 6.17 8.44
N LEU A 23 8.31 6.37 8.88
CA LEU A 23 7.42 7.42 8.38
C LEU A 23 7.87 8.82 8.76
N GLY A 24 8.47 9.01 9.94
CA GLY A 24 9.00 10.31 10.37
C GLY A 24 10.14 10.87 9.49
N SER A 25 10.63 10.09 8.53
CA SER A 25 11.75 10.45 7.65
C SER A 25 11.38 10.66 6.18
N VAL A 26 10.08 10.65 5.83
CA VAL A 26 9.62 10.71 4.43
C VAL A 26 8.50 11.73 4.23
N ASP A 27 8.45 12.35 3.05
CA ASP A 27 7.39 13.30 2.67
C ASP A 27 6.15 12.61 2.07
N LEU A 28 6.31 11.40 1.54
CA LEU A 28 5.28 10.60 0.88
C LEU A 28 5.68 9.13 0.83
N VAL A 29 4.70 8.23 0.92
CA VAL A 29 4.91 6.79 0.78
C VAL A 29 4.31 6.25 -0.52
N LEU A 30 5.06 5.38 -1.19
CA LEU A 30 4.55 4.51 -2.26
C LEU A 30 4.42 3.09 -1.71
N GLU A 31 3.20 2.55 -1.71
CA GLU A 31 2.91 1.20 -1.22
C GLU A 31 2.48 0.32 -2.40
N GLY A 32 3.30 -0.68 -2.70
CA GLY A 32 3.10 -1.63 -3.81
C GLY A 32 3.33 -3.08 -3.41
N SER A 33 3.11 -3.41 -2.13
CA SER A 33 3.23 -4.77 -1.62
C SER A 33 2.15 -5.69 -2.19
N ASP A 34 2.38 -6.98 -2.05
CA ASP A 34 1.52 -8.05 -2.59
C ASP A 34 0.63 -8.72 -1.52
N ASN A 35 0.73 -8.30 -0.26
CA ASN A 35 0.00 -8.88 0.86
C ASN A 35 -0.88 -7.85 1.57
N PHE A 36 -2.08 -8.27 1.99
CA PHE A 36 -3.05 -7.36 2.59
C PHE A 36 -2.57 -6.76 3.92
N ALA A 37 -1.91 -7.55 4.77
CA ALA A 37 -1.40 -7.08 6.06
C ALA A 37 -0.56 -5.81 5.93
N THR A 38 0.42 -5.81 5.01
CA THR A 38 1.29 -4.66 4.76
C THR A 38 0.51 -3.48 4.19
N LYS A 39 -0.44 -3.71 3.27
CA LYS A 39 -1.31 -2.66 2.72
C LYS A 39 -2.08 -1.93 3.81
N PHE A 40 -2.73 -2.68 4.69
CA PHE A 40 -3.52 -2.13 5.79
C PHE A 40 -2.63 -1.44 6.82
N LEU A 41 -1.47 -2.01 7.16
CA LEU A 41 -0.51 -1.40 8.07
C LEU A 41 0.01 -0.06 7.52
N ALA A 42 0.45 -0.02 6.26
CA ALA A 42 0.91 1.20 5.62
C ALA A 42 -0.20 2.26 5.57
N ALA A 43 -1.43 1.88 5.22
CA ALA A 43 -2.57 2.79 5.21
C ALA A 43 -2.85 3.42 6.58
N ASP A 44 -2.95 2.59 7.61
CA ASP A 44 -3.27 3.03 8.96
C ASP A 44 -2.12 3.86 9.55
N ALA A 45 -0.87 3.41 9.39
CA ALA A 45 0.31 4.11 9.88
C ALA A 45 0.49 5.48 9.23
N CYS A 46 0.33 5.57 7.89
CA CYS A 46 0.43 6.84 7.18
C CYS A 46 -0.66 7.83 7.62
N HIS A 47 -1.90 7.36 7.81
CA HIS A 47 -2.98 8.21 8.33
C HIS A 47 -2.67 8.74 9.74
N LEU A 48 -2.23 7.86 10.65
CA LEU A 48 -1.90 8.23 12.02
C LEU A 48 -0.70 9.19 12.09
N ALA A 49 0.27 9.03 11.19
CA ALA A 49 1.46 9.89 11.10
C ALA A 49 1.22 11.20 10.30
N GLY A 50 0.08 11.35 9.63
CA GLY A 50 -0.17 12.49 8.75
C GLY A 50 0.74 12.52 7.52
N VAL A 51 1.08 11.35 6.98
CA VAL A 51 1.93 11.18 5.79
C VAL A 51 1.04 10.78 4.60
N PRO A 52 1.17 11.43 3.43
CA PRO A 52 0.41 11.05 2.24
C PRO A 52 0.89 9.69 1.71
N LEU A 53 -0.04 8.93 1.16
CA LEU A 53 0.19 7.56 0.73
C LEU A 53 -0.37 7.31 -0.65
N VAL A 54 0.44 6.80 -1.57
CA VAL A 54 -0.01 6.28 -2.85
C VAL A 54 -0.02 4.76 -2.80
N HIS A 55 -1.21 4.18 -2.81
CA HIS A 55 -1.39 2.74 -2.96
C HIS A 55 -1.39 2.34 -4.42
N GLY A 56 -0.68 1.27 -4.74
CA GLY A 56 -0.79 0.56 -5.99
C GLY A 56 -1.13 -0.92 -5.78
N ALA A 57 -1.87 -1.48 -6.71
CA ALA A 57 -2.07 -2.92 -6.77
C ALA A 57 -2.16 -3.38 -8.23
N ALA A 58 -1.75 -4.61 -8.48
CA ALA A 58 -1.96 -5.27 -9.76
C ALA A 58 -2.28 -6.74 -9.54
N ILE A 59 -3.24 -7.28 -10.28
CA ILE A 59 -3.59 -8.70 -10.24
C ILE A 59 -4.20 -9.10 -11.59
N ARG A 60 -3.74 -10.22 -12.17
CA ARG A 60 -4.13 -10.64 -13.52
C ARG A 60 -3.89 -9.52 -14.54
N TRP A 61 -4.98 -8.96 -15.09
CA TRP A 61 -5.00 -7.88 -16.07
C TRP A 61 -5.41 -6.53 -15.49
N GLN A 62 -5.58 -6.45 -14.17
CA GLN A 62 -6.08 -5.26 -13.49
C GLN A 62 -4.96 -4.54 -12.77
N ALA A 63 -4.96 -3.22 -12.83
CA ALA A 63 -4.11 -2.35 -12.02
C ALA A 63 -4.96 -1.28 -11.33
N THR A 64 -4.54 -0.88 -10.13
CA THR A 64 -5.09 0.27 -9.43
C THR A 64 -3.98 1.17 -8.91
N ALA A 65 -4.28 2.47 -8.85
CA ALA A 65 -3.45 3.46 -8.17
C ALA A 65 -4.34 4.47 -7.45
N TRP A 66 -3.99 4.84 -6.22
CA TRP A 66 -4.80 5.75 -5.41
C TRP A 66 -3.93 6.55 -4.44
N LEU A 67 -4.00 7.88 -4.54
CA LEU A 67 -3.42 8.79 -3.57
C LEU A 67 -4.42 9.10 -2.45
N VAL A 68 -4.01 8.81 -1.22
CA VAL A 68 -4.68 9.17 0.02
C VAL A 68 -3.91 10.34 0.63
N ALA A 69 -4.62 11.46 0.82
CA ALA A 69 -4.05 12.67 1.42
C ALA A 69 -3.76 12.47 2.92
N PRO A 70 -2.90 13.30 3.54
CA PRO A 70 -2.52 13.21 4.95
C PRO A 70 -3.71 13.22 5.92
N GLU A 71 -4.71 14.07 5.64
CA GLU A 71 -5.96 14.13 6.39
C GLU A 71 -6.79 12.84 6.30
N GLY A 72 -6.47 11.99 5.31
CA GLY A 72 -6.99 10.64 5.12
C GLY A 72 -8.50 10.55 5.09
N ARG A 73 -9.18 11.45 4.38
CA ARG A 73 -10.64 11.44 4.30
C ARG A 73 -11.12 11.69 2.87
N PRO A 74 -11.46 10.63 2.09
CA PRO A 74 -11.50 9.21 2.49
C PRO A 74 -10.12 8.57 2.74
N CYS A 75 -10.02 7.67 3.72
CA CYS A 75 -8.85 6.79 3.89
C CYS A 75 -9.04 5.44 3.19
N TYR A 76 -7.99 4.62 3.14
CA TYR A 76 -8.05 3.25 2.61
C TYR A 76 -9.19 2.42 3.20
N ARG A 77 -9.45 2.56 4.51
CA ARG A 77 -10.54 1.86 5.21
C ARG A 77 -11.96 2.33 4.87
N CYS A 78 -12.11 3.46 4.18
CA CYS A 78 -13.40 3.82 3.59
C CYS A 78 -13.77 2.89 2.43
N LEU A 79 -12.77 2.39 1.71
CA LEU A 79 -12.96 1.46 0.60
C LEU A 79 -12.84 -0.01 1.04
N PHE A 80 -11.83 -0.31 1.86
CA PHE A 80 -11.55 -1.66 2.36
C PHE A 80 -11.64 -1.69 3.89
N GLU A 81 -12.80 -2.07 4.43
CA GLU A 81 -13.12 -1.88 5.86
C GLU A 81 -12.16 -2.58 6.82
N ASP A 82 -11.82 -3.83 6.51
CA ASP A 82 -10.95 -4.65 7.33
C ASP A 82 -10.21 -5.69 6.49
N LEU A 83 -9.22 -6.35 7.11
CA LEU A 83 -8.52 -7.45 6.48
C LEU A 83 -9.53 -8.51 6.00
N PRO A 84 -9.40 -8.98 4.75
CA PRO A 84 -10.30 -9.99 4.21
C PRO A 84 -10.17 -11.30 5.01
N ARG A 85 -11.31 -11.93 5.30
CA ARG A 85 -11.35 -13.20 6.05
C ARG A 85 -11.16 -14.38 5.10
N GLY A 86 -10.36 -15.36 5.52
CA GLY A 86 -10.12 -16.60 4.76
C GLY A 86 -9.11 -16.44 3.62
N ALA A 87 -8.85 -17.54 2.89
CA ALA A 87 -7.82 -17.60 1.86
C ALA A 87 -8.10 -16.62 0.71
N GLN A 88 -7.19 -15.67 0.53
CA GLN A 88 -7.26 -14.69 -0.56
C GLN A 88 -6.30 -15.06 -1.68
N GLN A 89 -6.71 -14.73 -2.90
CA GLN A 89 -5.80 -14.73 -4.03
C GLN A 89 -4.85 -13.52 -3.91
N ASN A 90 -3.56 -13.78 -4.06
CA ASN A 90 -2.51 -12.77 -4.19
C ASN A 90 -1.85 -12.91 -5.58
N CYS A 91 -0.89 -12.02 -5.91
CA CYS A 91 -0.21 -12.05 -7.20
C CYS A 91 0.45 -13.41 -7.49
N ASP A 92 1.00 -14.06 -6.47
CA ASP A 92 1.67 -15.35 -6.55
C ASP A 92 0.69 -16.49 -6.92
N SER A 93 -0.50 -16.51 -6.31
CA SER A 93 -1.51 -17.56 -6.55
C SER A 93 -2.43 -17.29 -7.76
N ALA A 94 -2.65 -16.04 -8.16
CA ALA A 94 -3.54 -15.69 -9.29
C ALA A 94 -2.81 -15.36 -10.60
N GLY A 95 -1.51 -15.08 -10.53
CA GLY A 95 -0.71 -14.53 -11.62
C GLY A 95 -0.96 -13.04 -11.85
N VAL A 96 0.06 -12.35 -12.38
CA VAL A 96 -0.01 -10.93 -12.76
C VAL A 96 0.78 -10.67 -14.03
N MET A 97 0.22 -9.87 -14.94
CA MET A 97 0.91 -9.51 -16.18
C MET A 97 1.92 -8.39 -15.92
N GLY A 98 3.20 -8.63 -16.21
CA GLY A 98 4.28 -7.64 -16.03
C GLY A 98 3.98 -6.22 -16.56
N PRO A 99 3.40 -6.06 -17.77
CA PRO A 99 3.01 -4.75 -18.28
C PRO A 99 1.99 -4.00 -17.40
N VAL A 100 1.07 -4.73 -16.77
CA VAL A 100 0.07 -4.15 -15.87
C VAL A 100 0.71 -3.69 -14.56
N VAL A 101 1.72 -4.40 -14.07
CA VAL A 101 2.54 -3.94 -12.92
C VAL A 101 3.30 -2.67 -13.27
N GLY A 102 3.92 -2.62 -14.47
CA GLY A 102 4.61 -1.43 -14.96
C GLY A 102 3.67 -0.22 -15.06
N LEU A 103 2.45 -0.42 -15.57
CA LEU A 103 1.43 0.62 -15.61
C LEU A 103 1.02 1.10 -14.20
N ALA A 104 0.80 0.17 -13.25
CA ALA A 104 0.48 0.53 -11.88
C ALA A 104 1.58 1.42 -11.27
N GLY A 105 2.86 1.03 -11.44
CA GLY A 105 4.00 1.82 -10.97
C GLY A 105 4.08 3.21 -11.62
N ALA A 106 3.81 3.32 -12.92
CA ALA A 106 3.78 4.61 -13.62
C ALA A 106 2.67 5.52 -13.09
N LEU A 107 1.46 4.98 -12.85
CA LEU A 107 0.35 5.73 -12.27
C LEU A 107 0.66 6.17 -10.82
N MET A 108 1.29 5.31 -10.02
CA MET A 108 1.72 5.66 -8.67
C MET A 108 2.73 6.82 -8.68
N ALA A 109 3.73 6.75 -9.57
CA ALA A 109 4.72 7.80 -9.72
C ALA A 109 4.09 9.12 -10.19
N GLU A 110 3.14 9.08 -11.12
CA GLU A 110 2.39 10.26 -11.56
C GLU A 110 1.67 10.93 -10.37
N LEU A 111 0.93 10.16 -9.58
CA LEU A 111 0.21 10.68 -8.42
C LEU A 111 1.14 11.28 -7.37
N ALA A 112 2.27 10.62 -7.08
CA ALA A 112 3.28 11.12 -6.15
C ALA A 112 3.88 12.45 -6.64
N LEU A 113 4.30 12.52 -7.91
CA LEU A 113 4.87 13.73 -8.49
C LEU A 113 3.85 14.88 -8.49
N ARG A 114 2.58 14.61 -8.80
CA ARG A 114 1.53 15.64 -8.75
C ARG A 114 1.34 16.17 -7.33
N TRP A 115 1.27 15.28 -6.34
CA TRP A 115 1.14 15.68 -4.93
C TRP A 115 2.33 16.51 -4.45
N LEU A 116 3.56 16.07 -4.72
CA LEU A 116 4.79 16.76 -4.32
C LEU A 116 4.94 18.13 -5.00
N ASN A 117 4.32 18.31 -6.17
CA ASN A 117 4.24 19.61 -6.86
C ASN A 117 3.05 20.48 -6.39
N GLY A 118 2.32 20.07 -5.36
CA GLY A 118 1.23 20.84 -4.74
C GLY A 118 -0.16 20.62 -5.36
N ASP A 119 -0.35 19.64 -6.24
CA ASP A 119 -1.67 19.29 -6.78
C ASP A 119 -2.44 18.35 -5.84
N SER A 120 -3.11 18.94 -4.85
CA SER A 120 -3.95 18.20 -3.90
C SER A 120 -5.17 17.51 -4.54
N ARG A 121 -5.56 17.91 -5.75
CA ARG A 121 -6.71 17.32 -6.47
C ARG A 121 -6.43 15.92 -7.00
N ALA A 122 -5.17 15.47 -6.93
CA ALA A 122 -4.79 14.10 -7.25
C ALA A 122 -5.31 13.07 -6.24
N ALA A 123 -5.65 13.50 -5.02
CA ALA A 123 -6.14 12.62 -3.96
C ALA A 123 -7.64 12.29 -4.08
N GLY A 124 -8.08 11.22 -3.42
CA GLY A 124 -9.52 10.88 -3.29
C GLY A 124 -10.15 10.15 -4.49
N VAL A 125 -9.36 9.89 -5.54
CA VAL A 125 -9.80 9.19 -6.75
C VAL A 125 -8.95 7.93 -6.95
N VAL A 126 -9.61 6.79 -7.09
CA VAL A 126 -8.98 5.52 -7.45
C VAL A 126 -8.93 5.41 -8.96
N TRP A 127 -7.74 5.22 -9.50
CA TRP A 127 -7.53 4.93 -10.90
C TRP A 127 -7.56 3.42 -11.06
N THR A 128 -8.39 2.92 -11.98
CA THR A 128 -8.52 1.48 -12.26
C THR A 128 -8.28 1.23 -13.74
N TYR A 129 -7.42 0.27 -14.04
CA TYR A 129 -7.13 -0.18 -15.38
C TYR A 129 -7.56 -1.64 -15.54
N ASP A 130 -8.23 -1.94 -16.65
CA ASP A 130 -8.54 -3.29 -17.09
C ASP A 130 -7.93 -3.54 -18.47
N GLY A 131 -6.84 -4.31 -18.49
CA GLY A 131 -6.11 -4.65 -19.71
C GLY A 131 -6.78 -5.70 -20.58
N ARG A 132 -7.96 -6.23 -20.22
CA ARG A 132 -8.77 -7.03 -21.15
C ARG A 132 -9.67 -6.17 -22.04
N THR A 133 -9.96 -4.96 -21.58
CA THR A 133 -10.85 -4.01 -22.28
C THR A 133 -10.14 -2.72 -22.66
N ASP A 134 -8.85 -2.60 -22.34
CA ASP A 134 -8.02 -1.41 -22.50
C ASP A 134 -8.64 -0.15 -21.87
N ARG A 135 -9.34 -0.32 -20.74
CA ARG A 135 -10.08 0.76 -20.08
C ARG A 135 -9.37 1.25 -18.84
N LEU A 136 -8.99 2.53 -18.85
CA LEU A 136 -8.62 3.30 -17.66
C LEU A 136 -9.83 4.11 -17.18
N ARG A 137 -10.18 3.98 -15.90
CA ARG A 137 -11.31 4.69 -15.28
C ARG A 137 -10.84 5.37 -14.00
N LYS A 138 -11.51 6.46 -13.65
CA LYS A 138 -11.36 7.16 -12.38
C LYS A 138 -12.63 6.98 -11.58
N VAL A 139 -12.50 6.49 -10.36
CA VAL A 139 -13.61 6.22 -9.46
C VAL A 139 -13.42 7.04 -8.19
N GLU A 140 -14.36 7.93 -7.90
CA GLU A 140 -14.35 8.70 -6.67
C GLU A 140 -14.68 7.81 -5.47
N VAL A 141 -13.95 7.98 -4.37
CA VAL A 141 -14.23 7.29 -3.11
C VAL A 141 -14.90 8.26 -2.16
N ALA A 142 -16.03 7.86 -1.59
CA ALA A 142 -16.71 8.66 -0.57
C ALA A 142 -16.18 8.33 0.83
N ALA A 143 -15.97 9.35 1.65
CA ALA A 143 -15.66 9.16 3.06
C ALA A 143 -16.86 8.55 3.80
N ARG A 144 -16.61 7.54 4.65
CA ARG A 144 -17.64 6.90 5.47
C ARG A 144 -17.70 7.53 6.85
N ALA A 145 -18.89 7.93 7.29
CA ALA A 145 -19.09 8.52 8.63
C ALA A 145 -18.71 7.54 9.76
N GLY A 146 -18.95 6.25 9.57
CA GLY A 146 -18.61 5.17 10.50
C GLY A 146 -17.27 4.47 10.19
N CYS A 147 -16.35 5.10 9.45
CA CYS A 147 -15.02 4.53 9.25
C CYS A 147 -14.30 4.40 10.60
N THR A 148 -13.71 3.24 10.86
CA THR A 148 -12.98 2.94 12.12
C THR A 148 -11.68 3.73 12.26
N LEU A 149 -11.18 4.35 11.17
CA LEU A 149 -9.95 5.14 11.14
C LEU A 149 -10.22 6.65 10.98
N CYS A 150 -10.92 7.09 9.93
CA CYS A 150 -11.16 8.52 9.65
C CYS A 150 -12.61 9.00 9.93
N GLY A 151 -13.42 8.17 10.58
CA GLY A 151 -14.82 8.44 10.87
C GLY A 151 -15.03 9.38 12.06
N ARG A 152 -16.30 9.55 12.48
CA ARG A 152 -16.65 10.44 13.61
C ARG A 152 -16.18 9.92 14.98
N GLN A 153 -16.04 8.61 15.11
CA GLN A 153 -15.62 7.91 16.33
C GLN A 153 -14.57 6.86 15.93
N PRO A 154 -13.32 7.29 15.68
CA PRO A 154 -12.27 6.36 15.29
C PRO A 154 -11.95 5.38 16.44
N THR A 155 -11.78 4.11 16.09
CA THR A 155 -11.39 3.03 17.01
C THR A 155 -10.01 2.46 16.69
N ILE A 156 -9.41 2.90 15.59
CA ILE A 156 -8.02 2.61 15.21
C ILE A 156 -7.20 3.85 15.57
N LEU A 157 -6.46 3.75 16.67
CA LEU A 157 -5.66 4.84 17.23
C LEU A 157 -4.16 4.52 17.23
N ASP A 158 -3.80 3.29 16.85
CA ASP A 158 -2.45 2.75 16.88
C ASP A 158 -2.25 1.70 15.79
N THR A 159 -1.00 1.27 15.63
CA THR A 159 -0.57 0.21 14.70
C THR A 159 -0.33 -1.12 15.39
N ARG A 160 -1.00 -1.46 16.51
CA ARG A 160 -0.75 -2.71 17.24
C ARG A 160 -0.74 -3.96 16.35
N GLU A 161 0.25 -4.83 16.56
CA GLU A 161 0.54 -5.99 15.69
C GLU A 161 -0.66 -6.91 15.48
N ALA A 162 -1.44 -7.18 16.53
CA ALA A 162 -2.60 -8.07 16.48
C ALA A 162 -3.65 -7.66 15.41
N ARG A 163 -3.61 -6.42 14.90
CA ARG A 163 -4.49 -5.95 13.82
C ARG A 163 -4.05 -6.39 12.42
N TYR A 164 -2.77 -6.69 12.24
CA TYR A 164 -2.16 -6.96 10.93
C TYR A 164 -1.61 -8.38 10.80
N LEU A 165 -1.84 -9.23 11.80
CA LEU A 165 -1.59 -10.65 11.69
C LEU A 165 -2.51 -11.22 10.61
N ASP A 166 -1.91 -11.62 9.48
CA ASP A 166 -2.59 -12.46 8.51
C ASP A 166 -2.58 -13.90 9.06
N PRO A 167 -3.74 -14.46 9.44
CA PRO A 167 -3.81 -15.82 9.98
C PRO A 167 -3.39 -16.90 8.95
N LEU A 168 -3.17 -16.52 7.69
CA LEU A 168 -2.74 -17.39 6.59
C LEU A 168 -1.37 -17.01 6.01
N ALA A 169 -0.71 -15.97 6.52
CA ALA A 169 0.68 -15.71 6.20
C ALA A 169 1.54 -16.77 6.89
N GLY A 170 1.72 -17.89 6.19
CA GLY A 170 2.82 -18.81 6.49
C GLY A 170 4.10 -18.01 6.66
N THR A 171 4.91 -18.40 7.63
CA THR A 171 6.20 -17.80 7.98
C THR A 171 7.16 -17.83 6.80
N CYS A 172 7.02 -16.89 5.87
CA CYS A 172 8.07 -16.60 4.91
C CYS A 172 9.27 -16.11 5.73
N GLY A 173 10.33 -16.92 5.83
CA GLY A 173 11.60 -16.51 6.43
C GLY A 173 12.02 -17.16 7.76
N GLN A 174 11.43 -18.28 8.19
CA GLN A 174 12.20 -19.17 9.09
C GLN A 174 13.16 -19.97 8.22
N THR A 175 14.44 -19.56 8.19
CA THR A 175 15.53 -20.37 7.67
C THR A 175 15.66 -21.63 8.52
N SER A 176 14.97 -22.70 8.14
CA SER A 176 15.41 -24.05 8.52
C SER A 176 16.80 -24.23 7.91
N GLY A 177 17.80 -24.39 8.77
CA GLY A 177 19.19 -24.57 8.36
C GLY A 177 19.32 -25.65 7.30
N VAL A 178 19.87 -25.26 6.15
CA VAL A 178 20.38 -26.21 5.16
C VAL A 178 21.89 -26.18 5.33
N GLU A 179 22.42 -27.28 5.87
CA GLU A 179 23.85 -27.54 5.93
C GLU A 179 24.46 -27.39 4.53
N ALA A 180 25.60 -26.69 4.46
CA ALA A 180 26.39 -26.57 3.25
C ALA A 180 26.95 -27.95 2.86
N GLY A 181 26.24 -28.65 1.98
CA GLY A 181 26.77 -29.79 1.25
C GLY A 181 27.74 -29.30 0.17
N ASN A 182 29.04 -29.46 0.42
CA ASN A 182 30.07 -29.35 -0.62
C ASN A 182 29.77 -30.33 -1.76
N VAL A 183 29.83 -29.85 -2.99
CA VAL A 183 29.97 -30.71 -4.17
C VAL A 183 31.21 -30.27 -4.92
N SER A 184 32.08 -31.27 -5.09
CA SER A 184 33.37 -31.29 -5.78
C SER A 184 33.31 -30.92 -7.26
#